data_AF-A0A7J4SIQ3-F1
#
_entry.id   AF-A0A7J4SIQ3-F1
#
_cell.length_a   1.000
_cell.length_b   1.000
_cell.length_c   1.000
_cell.angle_alpha   90.00
_cell.angle_beta   90.00
_cell.angle_gamma   90.00
#
_symmetry.space_group_name_H-M   'P 1'
#
loop_
_entity.id
_entity.type
_entity.pdbx_description
1 polymer ?
#
loop_
_entity_poly.entity_id
_entity_poly.type
_entity_poly.pdbx_seq_one_letter_code
_entity_poly.pdbx_strand_id
1 'polypeptide(L)'
;MHKIVVYAIGGNALQNPIPTDSDQSSEILAKVMSDVVDLLESGWGVILTHGNGPQVGHLMQLDGDFSHTMDEWVSATQGMIGHSLALNLDSILLKRRRPERTACVITRVEVDANDSGFELPTKPVGPILSDKVVMTADWDIAETVNGPRRVVASPMPMSVLDIEVIRKLVELRAVVICGGGGGIPVIKKDRHYVGVPAVIDKDRLSALIAIKLNADALIISTAVDSVKTGFGTENEQSHRK
;
A
#
# COMPACT_ATOMS: atom_id res chain seq x y z
N MET A 1 12.98 -24.35 6.19
CA MET A 1 12.25 -23.06 6.22
C MET A 1 11.59 -22.89 4.86
N HIS A 2 10.32 -22.49 4.84
CA HIS A 2 9.64 -22.13 3.59
C HIS A 2 10.20 -20.81 3.09
N LYS A 3 10.32 -20.66 1.77
CA LYS A 3 10.72 -19.38 1.19
C LYS A 3 9.62 -18.35 1.42
N ILE A 4 9.99 -17.12 1.76
CA ILE A 4 9.04 -16.03 2.04
C ILE A 4 9.10 -15.02 0.89
N VAL A 5 7.93 -14.59 0.43
CA VAL A 5 7.80 -13.49 -0.53
C VAL A 5 6.93 -12.38 0.04
N VAL A 6 7.40 -11.15 -0.10
CA VAL A 6 6.57 -9.96 0.07
C VAL A 6 6.06 -9.54 -1.30
N TYR A 7 4.75 -9.51 -1.49
CA TYR A 7 4.08 -9.08 -2.70
C TYR A 7 3.40 -7.72 -2.44
N ALA A 8 3.93 -6.67 -3.03
CA ALA A 8 3.36 -5.32 -3.00
C ALA A 8 2.38 -5.09 -4.15
N ILE A 9 1.10 -4.98 -3.79
CA ILE A 9 0.00 -4.80 -4.74
C ILE A 9 -0.03 -3.34 -5.24
N GLY A 10 -0.13 -3.17 -6.56
CA GLY A 10 -0.30 -1.88 -7.24
C GLY A 10 -1.52 -1.09 -6.74
N GLY A 11 -1.44 0.24 -6.66
CA GLY A 11 -2.60 1.06 -6.24
C GLY A 11 -3.77 0.97 -7.23
N ASN A 12 -3.47 0.73 -8.50
CA ASN A 12 -4.46 0.55 -9.57
C ASN A 12 -5.22 -0.79 -9.45
N ALA A 13 -4.60 -1.81 -8.83
CA ALA A 13 -5.21 -3.12 -8.63
C ALA A 13 -6.38 -3.10 -7.64
N LEU A 14 -6.50 -2.03 -6.85
CA LEU A 14 -7.48 -1.92 -5.76
C LEU A 14 -8.50 -0.82 -5.99
N GLN A 15 -8.45 -0.12 -7.12
CA GLN A 15 -9.43 0.92 -7.44
C GLN A 15 -10.83 0.31 -7.38
N ASN A 16 -11.72 0.90 -6.57
CA ASN A 16 -13.13 0.58 -6.64
C ASN A 16 -13.67 1.11 -7.98
N PRO A 17 -14.56 0.36 -8.63
CA PRO A 17 -15.14 0.78 -9.89
C PRO A 17 -16.03 1.99 -9.64
N ILE A 18 -15.65 3.12 -10.22
CA ILE A 18 -16.69 4.08 -10.64
C ILE A 18 -17.60 3.27 -11.58
N PRO A 19 -18.94 3.40 -11.54
CA PRO A 19 -19.89 2.50 -12.22
C PRO A 19 -19.72 2.32 -13.75
N THR A 20 -18.75 3.00 -14.35
CA THR A 20 -18.40 2.93 -15.76
C THR A 20 -17.27 1.94 -16.09
N ASP A 21 -16.51 1.43 -15.11
CA ASP A 21 -15.28 0.62 -15.33
C ASP A 21 -15.20 -0.64 -14.41
N SER A 22 -16.31 -1.35 -14.24
CA SER A 22 -16.42 -2.53 -13.35
C SER A 22 -15.47 -3.69 -13.67
N ASP A 23 -15.02 -3.81 -14.92
CA ASP A 23 -14.42 -5.04 -15.41
C ASP A 23 -12.91 -5.09 -15.16
N GLN A 24 -12.21 -3.95 -15.30
CA GLN A 24 -10.74 -3.92 -15.21
C GLN A 24 -10.20 -4.11 -13.78
N SER A 25 -10.83 -3.51 -12.77
CA SER A 25 -10.39 -3.66 -11.38
C SER A 25 -10.60 -5.09 -10.85
N SER A 26 -11.68 -5.74 -11.31
CA SER A 26 -12.00 -7.13 -10.99
C SER A 26 -10.97 -8.09 -11.59
N GLU A 27 -10.56 -7.88 -12.84
CA GLU A 27 -9.54 -8.68 -13.52
C GLU A 27 -8.16 -8.58 -12.85
N ILE A 28 -7.74 -7.38 -12.45
CA ILE A 28 -6.44 -7.19 -11.79
C ILE A 28 -6.45 -7.87 -10.41
N LEU A 29 -7.52 -7.71 -9.64
CA LEU A 29 -7.67 -8.39 -8.36
C LEU A 29 -7.64 -9.92 -8.54
N ALA A 30 -8.35 -10.46 -9.52
CA ALA A 30 -8.34 -11.88 -9.84
C ALA A 30 -6.94 -12.38 -10.18
N LYS A 31 -6.15 -11.60 -10.94
CA LYS A 31 -4.76 -11.93 -11.26
C LYS A 31 -3.88 -11.96 -10.02
N VAL A 32 -3.95 -10.94 -9.15
CA VAL A 32 -3.22 -10.93 -7.87
C VAL A 32 -3.57 -12.15 -7.03
N MET A 33 -4.86 -12.50 -6.94
CA MET A 33 -5.29 -13.69 -6.20
C MET A 33 -4.75 -14.99 -6.82
N SER A 34 -4.72 -15.08 -8.15
CA SER A 34 -4.11 -16.22 -8.85
C SER A 34 -2.62 -16.33 -8.54
N ASP A 35 -1.86 -15.24 -8.66
CA ASP A 35 -0.43 -15.21 -8.36
C ASP A 35 -0.14 -15.66 -6.92
N VAL A 36 -0.95 -15.21 -5.96
CA VAL A 36 -0.84 -15.61 -4.56
C VAL A 36 -1.06 -17.11 -4.40
N VAL A 37 -2.09 -17.67 -5.04
CA VAL A 37 -2.36 -19.12 -4.99
C VAL A 37 -1.21 -19.91 -5.62
N ASP A 38 -0.68 -19.47 -6.75
CA ASP A 38 0.44 -20.13 -7.44
C ASP A 38 1.71 -20.15 -6.57
N LEU A 39 1.99 -19.05 -5.86
CA LEU A 39 3.08 -18.95 -4.89
C LEU A 39 2.89 -19.93 -3.71
N LEU A 40 1.68 -19.98 -3.16
CA LEU A 40 1.34 -20.91 -2.07
C LEU A 40 1.43 -22.38 -2.52
N GLU A 41 0.95 -22.70 -3.73
CA GLU A 41 1.06 -24.04 -4.33
C GLU A 41 2.53 -24.42 -4.59
N SER A 42 3.37 -23.44 -4.91
CA SER A 42 4.83 -23.60 -5.02
C SER A 42 5.57 -23.66 -3.67
N GLY A 43 4.86 -23.62 -2.54
CA GLY A 43 5.41 -23.80 -1.20
C GLY A 43 5.99 -22.54 -0.55
N TRP A 44 5.69 -21.36 -1.10
CA TRP A 44 6.09 -20.07 -0.52
C TRP A 44 5.15 -19.64 0.60
N GLY A 45 5.70 -18.95 1.61
CA GLY A 45 4.93 -18.11 2.52
C GLY A 45 4.73 -16.73 1.90
N VAL A 46 3.50 -16.22 1.93
CA VAL A 46 3.14 -14.98 1.23
C VAL A 46 2.74 -13.89 2.22
N ILE A 47 3.36 -12.73 2.07
CA ILE A 47 2.99 -11.49 2.76
C ILE A 47 2.49 -10.52 1.69
N LEU A 48 1.27 -10.03 1.83
CA LEU A 48 0.68 -9.04 0.95
C LEU A 48 0.76 -7.65 1.59
N THR A 49 1.32 -6.70 0.85
CA THR A 49 1.17 -5.27 1.13
C THR A 49 0.41 -4.61 0.00
N HIS A 50 -0.12 -3.41 0.23
CA HIS A 50 -0.89 -2.73 -0.79
C HIS A 50 -0.84 -1.21 -0.68
N GLY A 51 -1.16 -0.52 -1.78
CA GLY A 51 -1.43 0.92 -1.74
C GLY A 51 -2.85 1.24 -1.26
N ASN A 52 -3.11 2.50 -0.94
CA ASN A 52 -4.45 2.99 -0.54
C ASN A 52 -4.81 4.35 -1.16
N GLY A 53 -4.02 4.88 -2.12
CA GLY A 53 -4.14 6.26 -2.61
C GLY A 53 -5.55 6.68 -3.05
N PRO A 54 -6.25 5.88 -3.88
CA PRO A 54 -7.64 6.16 -4.24
C PRO A 54 -8.60 6.12 -3.05
N GLN A 55 -8.46 5.14 -2.16
CA GLN A 55 -9.38 4.89 -1.03
C GLN A 55 -9.21 5.96 0.06
N VAL A 56 -7.97 6.29 0.41
CA VAL A 56 -7.68 7.33 1.42
C VAL A 56 -8.18 8.68 0.92
N GLY A 57 -7.97 8.94 -0.37
CA GLY A 57 -8.50 10.12 -1.05
C GLY A 57 -10.02 10.22 -1.03
N HIS A 58 -10.72 9.10 -1.25
CA HIS A 58 -12.18 9.06 -1.19
C HIS A 58 -12.70 9.32 0.24
N LEU A 59 -12.11 8.70 1.27
CA LEU A 59 -12.50 8.95 2.65
C LEU A 59 -12.28 10.40 3.05
N MET A 60 -11.16 11.00 2.64
CA MET A 60 -10.88 12.43 2.89
C MET A 60 -11.91 13.36 2.22
N GLN A 61 -12.52 12.96 1.12
CA GLN A 61 -13.60 13.76 0.48
C GLN A 61 -14.92 13.64 1.23
N LEU A 62 -15.19 12.48 1.83
CA LEU A 62 -16.37 12.28 2.67
C LEU A 62 -16.21 13.01 4.01
N ASP A 63 -14.98 13.14 4.51
CA ASP A 63 -14.63 13.89 5.72
C ASP A 63 -14.51 15.40 5.45
N GLY A 64 -15.62 16.00 5.00
CA GLY A 64 -15.67 17.42 4.63
C GLY A 64 -15.35 18.40 5.77
N ASP A 65 -15.50 17.95 7.03
CA ASP A 65 -15.18 18.72 8.24
C ASP A 65 -13.75 18.50 8.76
N PHE A 66 -12.95 17.66 8.07
CA PHE A 66 -11.61 17.24 8.50
C PHE A 66 -11.56 16.76 9.95
N SER A 67 -12.56 15.96 10.32
CA SER A 67 -12.74 15.46 11.69
C SER A 67 -11.70 14.41 12.08
N HIS A 68 -10.99 13.84 11.10
CA HIS A 68 -9.98 12.80 11.31
C HIS A 68 -8.64 13.19 10.71
N THR A 69 -7.57 12.65 11.30
CA THR A 69 -6.19 12.86 10.84
C THR A 69 -5.82 11.89 9.71
N MET A 70 -4.74 12.19 8.98
CA MET A 70 -4.31 11.33 7.85
C MET A 70 -4.00 9.90 8.29
N ASP A 71 -3.38 9.72 9.46
CA ASP A 71 -3.03 8.40 9.98
C ASP A 71 -4.28 7.57 10.33
N GLU A 72 -5.37 8.21 10.79
CA GLU A 72 -6.67 7.56 10.98
C GLU A 72 -7.26 7.09 9.64
N TRP A 73 -7.14 7.89 8.58
CA TRP A 73 -7.56 7.47 7.24
C TRP A 73 -6.69 6.37 6.64
N VAL A 74 -5.38 6.39 6.90
CA VAL A 74 -4.51 5.25 6.55
C VAL A 74 -4.95 4.00 7.32
N SER A 75 -5.26 4.11 8.62
CA SER A 75 -5.76 3.01 9.44
C SER A 75 -7.08 2.42 8.90
N ALA A 76 -8.07 3.28 8.62
CA ALA A 76 -9.36 2.87 8.08
C ALA A 76 -9.20 2.13 6.74
N THR A 77 -8.36 2.65 5.83
CA THR A 77 -8.14 2.03 4.53
C THR A 77 -7.36 0.71 4.60
N GLN A 78 -6.51 0.50 5.61
CA GLN A 78 -5.92 -0.83 5.86
C GLN A 78 -7.01 -1.86 6.19
N GLY A 79 -7.97 -1.49 7.04
CA GLY A 79 -9.10 -2.36 7.39
C GLY A 79 -9.99 -2.68 6.20
N MET A 80 -10.40 -1.65 5.44
CA MET A 80 -11.29 -1.79 4.28
C MET A 80 -10.69 -2.68 3.19
N ILE A 81 -9.46 -2.38 2.77
CA ILE A 81 -8.79 -3.12 1.68
C ILE A 81 -8.38 -4.50 2.18
N GLY A 82 -7.79 -4.60 3.38
CA GLY A 82 -7.40 -5.86 3.98
C GLY A 82 -8.58 -6.82 4.11
N HIS A 83 -9.73 -6.35 4.56
CA HIS A 83 -10.96 -7.14 4.62
C HIS A 83 -11.38 -7.68 3.24
N SER A 84 -11.40 -6.83 2.22
CA SER A 84 -11.76 -7.24 0.86
C SER A 84 -10.80 -8.29 0.30
N LEU A 85 -9.48 -8.08 0.48
CA LEU A 85 -8.45 -9.04 0.07
C LEU A 85 -8.62 -10.39 0.80
N ALA A 86 -8.80 -10.35 2.12
CA ALA A 86 -9.01 -11.54 2.95
C ALA A 86 -10.25 -12.34 2.52
N LEU A 87 -11.38 -11.66 2.35
CA LEU A 87 -12.65 -12.29 1.97
C LEU A 87 -12.55 -13.03 0.63
N ASN A 88 -11.94 -12.39 -0.36
CA ASN A 88 -11.75 -12.97 -1.69
C ASN A 88 -10.74 -14.14 -1.66
N LEU A 89 -9.61 -13.96 -0.99
CA LEU A 89 -8.57 -14.98 -0.95
C LEU A 89 -9.01 -16.21 -0.15
N ASP A 90 -9.59 -16.05 1.04
CA ASP A 90 -10.09 -17.18 1.84
C ASP A 90 -11.15 -17.99 1.09
N SER A 91 -12.00 -17.33 0.29
CA SER A 91 -12.96 -18.02 -0.58
C SER A 91 -12.28 -18.91 -1.62
N ILE A 92 -11.16 -18.45 -2.20
CA ILE A 92 -10.38 -19.22 -3.17
C ILE A 92 -9.63 -20.36 -2.47
N LEU A 93 -8.98 -20.08 -1.34
CA LEU A 93 -8.26 -21.07 -0.53
C LEU A 93 -9.20 -22.20 -0.10
N LEU A 94 -10.42 -21.87 0.32
CA LEU A 94 -11.44 -22.86 0.68
C LEU A 94 -11.82 -23.75 -0.51
N LYS A 95 -12.11 -23.16 -1.68
CA LYS A 95 -12.43 -23.92 -2.91
C LYS A 95 -11.28 -24.84 -3.34
N ARG A 96 -10.03 -24.39 -3.17
CA ARG A 96 -8.81 -25.13 -3.48
C ARG A 96 -8.39 -26.11 -2.37
N ARG A 97 -9.14 -26.19 -1.27
CA ARG A 97 -8.83 -27.01 -0.07
C ARG A 97 -7.43 -26.74 0.49
N ARG A 98 -6.98 -25.49 0.40
CA ARG A 98 -5.71 -25.02 0.96
C ARG A 98 -5.80 -24.87 2.48
N PRO A 99 -4.74 -25.25 3.22
CA PRO A 99 -4.72 -25.13 4.68
C PRO A 99 -4.51 -23.70 5.17
N GLU A 100 -3.92 -22.81 4.35
CA GLU A 100 -3.63 -21.44 4.75
C GLU A 100 -4.90 -20.62 5.04
N ARG A 101 -4.77 -19.63 5.91
CA ARG A 101 -5.80 -18.62 6.20
C ARG A 101 -5.21 -17.23 6.15
N THR A 102 -6.04 -16.25 5.79
CA THR A 102 -5.59 -14.86 5.79
C THR A 102 -5.55 -14.28 7.20
N ALA A 103 -4.62 -13.36 7.43
CA ALA A 103 -4.53 -12.56 8.64
C ALA A 103 -4.26 -11.10 8.27
N CYS A 104 -5.22 -10.22 8.56
CA CYS A 104 -5.07 -8.78 8.37
C CYS A 104 -4.46 -8.15 9.62
N VAL A 105 -3.30 -7.50 9.46
CA VAL A 105 -2.57 -6.86 10.55
C VAL A 105 -2.54 -5.35 10.31
N ILE A 106 -3.23 -4.60 11.18
CA ILE A 106 -3.05 -3.15 11.26
C ILE A 106 -1.58 -2.87 11.57
N THR A 107 -0.94 -2.11 10.69
CA THR A 107 0.52 -1.95 10.68
C THR A 107 0.90 -0.50 10.92
N ARG A 108 1.62 -0.26 12.01
CA ARG A 108 2.17 1.04 12.42
C ARG A 108 3.66 1.08 12.11
N VAL A 109 4.09 2.22 11.61
CA VAL A 109 5.45 2.43 11.11
C VAL A 109 6.02 3.68 11.76
N GLU A 110 7.11 3.49 12.51
CA GLU A 110 7.86 4.58 13.09
C GLU A 110 8.59 5.36 11.99
N VAL A 111 8.49 6.68 12.06
CA VAL A 111 9.18 7.63 11.18
C VAL A 111 9.92 8.67 12.03
N ASP A 112 10.90 9.36 11.44
CA ASP A 112 11.62 10.43 12.12
C ASP A 112 10.72 11.68 12.21
N ALA A 113 10.57 12.25 13.41
CA ALA A 113 9.81 13.48 13.60
C ALA A 113 10.43 14.69 12.89
N ASN A 114 11.72 14.61 12.52
CA ASN A 114 12.44 15.64 11.79
C ASN A 114 12.72 15.26 10.32
N ASP A 115 11.99 14.27 9.77
CA ASP A 115 12.16 13.89 8.37
C ASP A 115 11.84 15.07 7.44
N SER A 116 12.74 15.36 6.49
CA SER A 116 12.57 16.43 5.49
C SER A 116 11.27 16.29 4.66
N GLY A 117 10.71 15.08 4.57
CA GLY A 117 9.43 14.83 3.92
C GLY A 117 8.23 15.52 4.58
N PHE A 118 8.36 16.00 5.82
CA PHE A 118 7.35 16.87 6.46
C PHE A 118 7.42 18.31 5.98
N GLU A 119 8.61 18.80 5.61
CA GLU A 119 8.79 20.17 5.10
C GLU A 119 8.44 20.27 3.62
N LEU A 120 8.61 19.17 2.87
CA LEU A 120 8.30 19.10 1.44
C LEU A 120 7.31 17.96 1.12
N PRO A 121 5.99 18.22 1.24
CA PRO A 121 4.95 17.29 0.82
C PRO A 121 5.07 16.93 -0.66
N THR A 122 5.17 15.64 -0.96
CA THR A 122 5.38 15.15 -2.34
C THR A 122 4.47 14.00 -2.72
N LYS A 123 3.82 13.33 -1.75
CA LYS A 123 3.01 12.14 -2.03
C LYS A 123 1.61 12.54 -2.45
N PRO A 124 1.17 12.25 -3.70
CA PRO A 124 -0.15 12.66 -4.15
C PRO A 124 -1.25 11.72 -3.60
N VAL A 125 -2.30 12.32 -3.06
CA VAL A 125 -3.49 11.65 -2.48
C VAL A 125 -4.78 12.20 -3.09
N GLY A 126 -5.85 11.41 -3.11
CA GLY A 126 -7.12 11.86 -3.70
C GLY A 126 -7.11 11.97 -5.23
N PRO A 127 -8.23 12.40 -5.83
CA PRO A 127 -8.32 12.54 -7.28
C PRO A 127 -7.62 13.82 -7.77
N ILE A 128 -7.67 14.03 -9.09
CA ILE A 128 -7.27 15.28 -9.74
C ILE A 128 -8.21 16.39 -9.25
N LEU A 129 -7.63 17.54 -8.89
CA LEU A 129 -8.34 18.70 -8.39
C LEU A 129 -8.86 19.56 -9.55
N SER A 130 -10.00 20.22 -9.35
CA SER A 130 -10.47 21.25 -10.27
C SER A 130 -9.81 22.59 -9.97
N ASP A 131 -9.74 23.47 -10.97
CA ASP A 131 -9.18 24.83 -10.83
C ASP A 131 -9.77 25.58 -9.64
N LYS A 132 -11.09 25.43 -9.41
CA LYS A 132 -11.77 26.03 -8.27
C LYS A 132 -11.15 25.57 -6.95
N VAL A 133 -10.95 24.26 -6.78
CA VAL A 133 -10.38 23.69 -5.55
C VAL A 133 -8.93 24.14 -5.38
N VAL A 134 -8.14 24.14 -6.46
CA VAL A 134 -6.74 24.61 -6.44
C VAL A 134 -6.64 26.06 -5.96
N MET A 135 -7.61 26.90 -6.30
CA MET A 135 -7.61 28.32 -5.92
C MET A 135 -8.18 28.59 -4.52
N THR A 136 -9.00 27.68 -3.96
CA THR A 136 -9.73 27.94 -2.71
C THR A 136 -9.29 27.09 -1.53
N ALA A 137 -8.66 25.94 -1.75
CA ALA A 137 -8.28 25.02 -0.69
C ALA A 137 -6.95 25.41 -0.06
N ASP A 138 -6.87 25.33 1.28
CA ASP A 138 -5.64 25.48 2.04
C ASP A 138 -4.90 24.13 2.13
N TRP A 139 -4.47 23.63 0.97
CA TRP A 139 -3.78 22.35 0.83
C TRP A 139 -2.45 22.53 0.12
N ASP A 140 -1.47 21.68 0.44
CA ASP A 140 -0.31 21.49 -0.42
C ASP A 140 -0.74 20.80 -1.72
N ILE A 141 -0.48 21.44 -2.86
CA ILE A 141 -0.89 20.98 -4.18
C ILE A 141 0.34 20.93 -5.08
N ALA A 142 0.50 19.82 -5.81
CA ALA A 142 1.55 19.67 -6.81
C ALA A 142 0.95 19.23 -8.16
N GLU A 143 1.56 19.69 -9.24
CA GLU A 143 1.23 19.26 -10.59
C GLU A 143 1.76 17.84 -10.82
N THR A 144 0.89 16.92 -11.27
CA THR A 144 1.27 15.56 -11.66
C THR A 144 1.08 15.36 -13.16
N VAL A 145 1.56 14.25 -13.71
CA VAL A 145 1.37 13.91 -15.14
C VAL A 145 -0.10 13.92 -15.57
N ASN A 146 -1.03 13.66 -14.64
CA ASN A 146 -2.46 13.61 -14.91
C ASN A 146 -3.21 14.88 -14.46
N GLY A 147 -2.52 15.90 -13.95
CA GLY A 147 -3.10 17.14 -13.43
C GLY A 147 -2.78 17.41 -11.96
N PRO A 148 -3.30 18.52 -11.39
CA PRO A 148 -3.02 18.94 -10.02
C PRO A 148 -3.64 17.99 -9.00
N ARG A 149 -2.87 17.61 -7.98
CA ARG A 149 -3.33 16.77 -6.87
C ARG A 149 -2.88 17.32 -5.53
N ARG A 150 -3.69 17.08 -4.49
CA ARG A 150 -3.25 17.31 -3.10
C ARG A 150 -2.06 16.40 -2.81
N VAL A 151 -1.02 16.96 -2.22
CA VAL A 151 0.14 16.23 -1.73
C VAL A 151 0.20 16.24 -0.21
N VAL A 152 0.83 15.22 0.35
CA VAL A 152 1.04 15.07 1.79
C VAL A 152 2.49 14.66 2.06
N ALA A 153 2.91 14.82 3.31
CA ALA A 153 4.22 14.40 3.77
C ALA A 153 4.46 12.90 3.51
N SER A 154 5.69 12.57 3.08
CA SER A 154 6.09 11.19 2.78
C SER A 154 7.44 10.84 3.42
N PRO A 155 7.48 10.70 4.75
CA PRO A 155 8.71 10.41 5.47
C PRO A 155 9.21 8.99 5.20
N MET A 156 10.48 8.77 5.48
CA MET A 156 11.12 7.47 5.37
C MET A 156 10.67 6.51 6.48
N PRO A 157 10.30 5.26 6.16
CA PRO A 157 9.97 4.28 7.17
C PRO A 157 11.23 3.83 7.91
N MET A 158 11.26 3.96 9.24
CA MET A 158 12.40 3.55 10.07
C MET A 158 12.22 2.15 10.66
N SER A 159 11.05 1.89 11.27
CA SER A 159 10.76 0.64 11.96
C SER A 159 9.30 0.26 11.82
N VAL A 160 9.01 -1.04 11.74
CA VAL A 160 7.63 -1.56 11.71
C VAL A 160 7.34 -2.11 13.10
N LEU A 161 6.44 -1.46 13.84
CA LEU A 161 6.18 -1.82 15.25
C LEU A 161 5.57 -3.21 15.39
N ASP A 162 4.80 -3.64 14.39
CA ASP A 162 4.03 -4.88 14.38
C ASP A 162 4.80 -6.06 13.74
N ILE A 163 6.11 -5.90 13.46
CA ILE A 163 6.90 -6.84 12.66
C ILE A 163 7.03 -8.23 13.28
N GLU A 164 7.13 -8.33 14.61
CA GLU A 164 7.26 -9.62 15.29
C GLU A 164 5.93 -10.38 15.29
N VAL A 165 4.79 -9.69 15.33
CA VAL A 165 3.47 -10.32 15.15
C VAL A 165 3.35 -10.86 13.73
N ILE A 166 3.73 -10.07 12.72
CA ILE A 166 3.76 -10.49 11.31
C ILE A 166 4.64 -11.74 11.16
N ARG A 167 5.84 -11.76 11.76
CA ARG A 167 6.75 -12.91 11.75
C ARG A 167 6.07 -14.17 12.27
N LYS A 168 5.39 -14.10 13.42
CA LYS A 168 4.69 -15.24 14.01
C LYS A 168 3.54 -15.76 13.14
N LEU A 169 2.81 -14.88 12.48
CA LEU A 169 1.75 -15.30 11.55
C LEU A 169 2.32 -16.00 10.31
N VAL A 170 3.46 -15.53 9.79
CA VAL A 170 4.16 -16.19 8.68
C VAL A 170 4.71 -17.56 9.10
N GLU A 171 5.26 -17.70 10.30
CA GLU A 171 5.68 -18.99 10.87
C GLU A 171 4.51 -19.98 10.96
N LEU A 172 3.30 -19.49 11.25
CA LEU A 172 2.05 -20.27 11.27
C LEU A 172 1.48 -20.56 9.86
N ARG A 173 2.17 -20.15 8.80
CA ARG A 173 1.73 -20.29 7.39
C ARG A 173 0.43 -19.55 7.07
N ALA A 174 0.12 -18.48 7.79
CA ALA A 174 -0.93 -17.56 7.36
C ALA A 174 -0.48 -16.78 6.12
N VAL A 175 -1.44 -16.39 5.27
CA VAL A 175 -1.21 -15.32 4.29
C VAL A 175 -1.41 -14.00 5.01
N VAL A 176 -0.32 -13.27 5.25
CA VAL A 176 -0.38 -12.05 6.06
C VAL A 176 -0.62 -10.84 5.18
N ILE A 177 -1.72 -10.13 5.42
CA ILE A 177 -2.04 -8.86 4.75
C ILE A 177 -1.69 -7.73 5.72
N CYS A 178 -0.72 -6.89 5.38
CA CYS A 178 -0.18 -5.87 6.28
C CYS A 178 0.35 -4.65 5.51
N GLY A 179 0.75 -3.60 6.22
CA GLY A 179 1.44 -2.45 5.63
C GLY A 179 0.60 -1.70 4.58
N GLY A 180 -0.72 -1.81 4.65
CA GLY A 180 -1.60 -1.17 3.69
C GLY A 180 -1.43 0.35 3.70
N GLY A 181 -1.37 0.94 2.51
CA GLY A 181 -1.11 2.37 2.32
C GLY A 181 0.30 2.82 2.69
N GLY A 182 1.26 1.90 2.89
CA GLY A 182 2.58 2.22 3.42
C GLY A 182 2.66 2.21 4.94
N GLY A 183 1.60 1.79 5.63
CA GLY A 183 1.58 1.73 7.10
C GLY A 183 1.14 3.04 7.74
N ILE A 184 0.58 2.95 8.96
CA ILE A 184 0.15 4.10 9.74
C ILE A 184 1.41 4.79 10.29
N PRO A 185 1.74 6.02 9.86
CA PRO A 185 2.94 6.69 10.33
C PRO A 185 2.75 7.15 11.77
N VAL A 186 3.73 6.81 12.60
CA VAL A 186 3.78 7.23 14.00
C VAL A 186 5.17 7.77 14.33
N ILE A 187 5.22 8.72 15.25
CA ILE A 187 6.48 9.18 15.86
C ILE A 187 6.51 8.74 17.32
N LYS A 188 7.70 8.46 17.83
CA LYS A 188 7.91 8.19 19.24
C LYS A 188 8.15 9.49 20.00
N LYS A 189 7.27 9.81 20.94
CA LYS A 189 7.46 10.90 21.91
C LYS A 189 7.66 10.30 23.29
N ASP A 190 8.88 10.38 23.82
CA ASP A 190 9.29 9.74 25.07
C ASP A 190 8.96 8.23 25.11
N ARG A 191 7.90 7.86 25.85
CA ARG A 191 7.44 6.48 26.07
C ARG A 191 6.10 6.16 25.42
N HIS A 192 5.60 7.00 24.51
CA HIS A 192 4.37 6.75 23.78
C HIS A 192 4.53 7.06 22.28
N TYR A 193 3.63 6.50 21.48
CA TYR A 193 3.56 6.76 20.04
C TYR A 193 2.41 7.71 19.75
N VAL A 194 2.61 8.59 18.78
CA VAL A 194 1.61 9.54 18.30
C VAL A 194 1.52 9.42 16.79
N GLY A 195 0.31 9.35 16.25
CA GLY A 195 0.07 9.40 14.81
C GLY A 195 0.46 10.76 14.23
N VAL A 196 0.90 10.76 12.97
CA VAL A 196 1.30 11.98 12.27
C VAL A 196 0.63 12.08 10.90
N PRO A 197 0.34 13.30 10.40
CA PRO A 197 -0.45 13.47 9.19
C PRO A 197 0.38 13.23 7.92
N ALA A 198 0.77 11.97 7.66
CA ALA A 198 1.65 11.59 6.55
C ALA A 198 1.17 10.32 5.83
N VAL A 199 1.76 10.05 4.67
CA VAL A 199 1.59 8.79 3.94
C VAL A 199 2.95 8.27 3.51
N ILE A 200 3.35 7.12 4.03
CA ILE A 200 4.61 6.47 3.72
C ILE A 200 4.52 5.82 2.35
N ASP A 201 5.63 5.82 1.61
CA ASP A 201 5.66 5.10 0.34
C ASP A 201 5.57 3.57 0.57
N LYS A 202 4.54 2.96 -0.02
CA LYS A 202 4.25 1.53 0.13
C LYS A 202 5.37 0.61 -0.35
N ASP A 203 6.12 1.01 -1.38
CA ASP A 203 7.16 0.17 -1.97
C ASP A 203 8.40 0.21 -1.06
N ARG A 204 8.70 1.39 -0.49
CA ARG A 204 9.71 1.54 0.59
C ARG A 204 9.34 0.74 1.83
N LEU A 205 8.09 0.79 2.28
CA LEU A 205 7.64 -0.04 3.41
C LEU A 205 7.77 -1.53 3.07
N SER A 206 7.35 -1.95 1.88
CA SER A 206 7.40 -3.36 1.47
C SER A 206 8.83 -3.88 1.44
N ALA A 207 9.77 -3.07 0.97
CA ALA A 207 11.20 -3.36 1.05
C ALA A 207 11.68 -3.48 2.50
N LEU A 208 11.27 -2.57 3.39
CA LEU A 208 11.61 -2.64 4.82
C LEU A 208 11.06 -3.93 5.46
N ILE A 209 9.81 -4.31 5.20
CA ILE A 209 9.20 -5.55 5.69
C ILE A 209 9.97 -6.77 5.18
N ALA A 210 10.30 -6.81 3.88
CA ALA A 210 11.07 -7.89 3.28
C ALA A 210 12.44 -8.04 3.95
N ILE A 211 13.16 -6.93 4.19
CA ILE A 211 14.45 -6.92 4.89
C ILE A 211 14.29 -7.42 6.33
N LYS A 212 13.32 -6.91 7.09
CA LYS A 212 13.15 -7.26 8.52
C LYS A 212 12.71 -8.71 8.73
N LEU A 213 12.03 -9.31 7.76
CA LEU A 213 11.60 -10.70 7.81
C LEU A 213 12.57 -11.66 7.11
N ASN A 214 13.67 -11.15 6.54
CA ASN A 214 14.60 -11.92 5.72
C ASN A 214 13.87 -12.67 4.59
N ALA A 215 12.95 -11.99 3.91
CA ALA A 215 12.22 -12.56 2.79
C ALA A 215 13.16 -12.90 1.63
N ASP A 216 12.92 -14.03 0.97
CA ASP A 216 13.69 -14.50 -0.18
C ASP A 216 13.39 -13.71 -1.45
N ALA A 217 12.23 -13.05 -1.51
CA ALA A 217 11.81 -12.24 -2.65
C ALA A 217 10.93 -11.05 -2.24
N LEU A 218 11.04 -9.97 -3.01
CA LEU A 218 10.11 -8.85 -3.05
C LEU A 218 9.57 -8.73 -4.47
N ILE A 219 8.25 -8.83 -4.61
CA ILE A 219 7.53 -8.62 -5.86
C ILE A 219 6.79 -7.28 -5.74
N ILE A 220 6.98 -6.39 -6.71
CA ILE A 220 6.23 -5.13 -6.80
C ILE A 220 5.41 -5.18 -8.08
N SER A 221 4.09 -5.22 -7.95
CA SER A 221 3.17 -5.20 -9.08
C SER A 221 2.98 -3.77 -9.59
N THR A 222 3.16 -3.60 -10.90
CA THR A 222 3.08 -2.31 -11.60
C THR A 222 2.35 -2.47 -12.93
N ALA A 223 1.89 -1.35 -13.50
CA ALA A 223 1.14 -1.31 -14.76
C ALA A 223 2.04 -1.39 -16.02
N VAL A 224 3.36 -1.42 -15.83
CA VAL A 224 4.34 -1.51 -16.93
C VAL A 224 4.98 -2.90 -16.97
N ASP A 225 5.39 -3.31 -18.16
CA ASP A 225 5.96 -4.63 -18.43
C ASP A 225 7.42 -4.78 -17.95
N SER A 226 8.13 -3.67 -17.77
CA SER A 226 9.56 -3.64 -17.46
C SER A 226 10.00 -2.28 -16.92
N VAL A 227 11.16 -2.27 -16.25
CA VAL A 227 11.85 -1.01 -15.91
C VAL A 227 12.46 -0.46 -17.18
N LYS A 228 12.35 0.85 -17.41
CA LYS A 228 12.90 1.51 -18.59
C LYS A 228 13.85 2.65 -18.21
N THR A 229 14.93 2.81 -18.98
CA THR A 229 15.81 3.99 -18.91
C THR A 229 15.54 4.91 -20.11
N GLY A 230 15.74 6.22 -19.95
CA GLY A 230 15.44 7.18 -21.03
C GLY A 230 13.95 7.27 -21.35
N PHE A 231 13.08 7.03 -20.37
CA PHE A 231 11.63 6.96 -20.55
C PHE A 231 11.09 8.24 -21.23
N GLY A 232 10.27 8.06 -22.27
CA GLY A 232 9.68 9.16 -23.03
C GLY A 232 10.67 9.90 -23.95
N THR A 233 11.86 9.36 -24.17
CA THR A 233 12.86 9.90 -25.11
C THR A 233 13.16 8.92 -26.23
N GLU A 234 13.82 9.38 -27.29
CA GLU A 234 14.30 8.51 -28.39
C GLU A 234 15.29 7.43 -27.91
N ASN A 235 15.92 7.63 -26.75
CA ASN A 235 16.85 6.68 -26.14
C ASN A 235 16.18 5.74 -25.13
N GLU A 236 14.85 5.58 -25.18
CA GLU A 236 14.12 4.67 -24.30
C GLU A 236 14.59 3.22 -24.48
N GLN A 237 14.98 2.57 -23.39
CA GLN A 237 15.40 1.16 -23.37
C GLN A 237 14.67 0.39 -22.28
N SER A 238 14.15 -0.78 -22.64
CA SER A 238 13.45 -1.68 -21.72
C SER A 238 14.41 -2.70 -21.12
N HIS A 239 14.43 -2.79 -19.79
CA HIS A 239 15.24 -3.74 -19.02
C HIS A 239 14.37 -4.93 -18.62
N ARG A 240 14.46 -6.01 -19.40
CA ARG A 240 13.86 -7.31 -19.10
C ARG A 240 14.98 -8.27 -18.70
N LYS A 241 14.83 -8.96 -17.57
CA LYS A 241 15.72 -10.06 -17.19
C LYS A 241 15.33 -11.35 -17.90
#